data_AF-A0A524RUP8-F1
#
_entry.id   AF-A0A524RUP8-F1
#
_cell.length_a   1.000
_cell.length_b   1.000
_cell.length_c   1.000
_cell.angle_alpha   90.00
_cell.angle_beta   90.00
_cell.angle_gamma   90.00
#
_symmetry.space_group_name_H-M   'P 1'
#
loop_
_entity.id
_entity.type
_entity.pdbx_description
1 polymer ?
#
loop_
_entity_poly.entity_id
_entity_poly.type
_entity_poly.pdbx_seq_one_letter_code
_entity_poly.pdbx_strand_id
1 'polypeptide(L)'
;MQLRHDWSRQDVLALLSKPLVDLLWDAQVVHRQANPGYRVQLASLLSVRTGGCQEDCAYCSQSMHNPADLEVKPEMDVEAVLGQARQAQRSGAHRFCMGWAWREIRDGAAFDAMVAMVEGVRAMG
;
A
#
# COMPACT_ATOMS: atom_id res chain seq x y z
N MET A 1 18.80 18.89 11.15
CA MET A 1 19.15 17.45 11.17
C MET A 1 20.02 17.15 9.97
N GLN A 2 21.19 16.52 10.16
CA GLN A 2 22.00 16.06 9.03
C GLN A 2 21.49 14.66 8.63
N LEU A 3 21.03 14.53 7.38
CA LEU A 3 20.58 13.24 6.84
C LEU A 3 21.81 12.36 6.61
N ARG A 4 21.77 11.13 7.15
CA ARG A 4 22.80 10.11 6.94
C ARG A 4 22.23 8.94 6.15
N HIS A 5 23.08 8.30 5.34
CA HIS A 5 22.70 7.20 4.43
C HIS A 5 23.53 5.93 4.64
N ASP A 6 24.41 5.92 5.63
CA ASP A 6 25.46 4.94 5.89
C ASP A 6 25.13 4.01 7.08
N TRP A 7 23.87 3.59 7.20
CA TRP A 7 23.41 2.76 8.33
C TRP A 7 24.01 1.36 8.27
N SER A 8 24.68 0.95 9.35
CA SER A 8 25.10 -0.44 9.54
C SER A 8 24.01 -1.27 10.23
N ARG A 9 24.11 -2.60 10.15
CA ARG A 9 23.24 -3.51 10.91
C ARG A 9 23.32 -3.25 12.42
N GLN A 10 24.51 -2.93 12.92
CA GLN A 10 24.72 -2.66 14.34
C GLN A 10 24.00 -1.38 14.79
N ASP A 11 24.00 -0.34 13.97
CA ASP A 11 23.27 0.90 14.25
C ASP A 11 21.76 0.65 14.38
N VAL A 12 21.19 -0.16 13.48
CA VAL A 12 19.75 -0.51 13.51
C VAL A 12 19.42 -1.36 14.74
N LEU A 13 20.27 -2.33 15.08
CA LEU A 13 20.08 -3.14 16.29
C LEU A 13 20.13 -2.28 17.56
N ALA A 14 21.03 -1.30 17.62
CA ALA A 14 21.10 -0.37 18.74
C ALA A 14 19.80 0.44 18.91
N LEU A 15 19.15 0.86 17.81
CA LEU A 15 17.84 1.52 17.87
C LEU A 15 16.75 0.57 18.40
N LEU A 16 16.72 -0.67 17.90
CA LEU A 16 15.73 -1.68 18.33
C LEU A 16 15.90 -2.09 19.80
N SER A 17 17.11 -2.01 20.34
CA SER A 17 17.41 -2.31 21.74
C SER A 17 17.29 -1.10 22.68
N LYS A 18 16.96 0.09 22.17
CA LYS A 18 16.83 1.31 22.98
C LYS A 18 15.62 1.20 23.92
N PRO A 19 15.67 1.79 25.15
CA PRO A 19 14.47 1.90 25.97
C PRO A 19 13.32 2.57 25.18
N LEU A 20 12.14 1.95 25.21
CA LEU A 20 11.03 2.34 24.35
C LEU A 20 10.66 3.82 24.49
N VAL A 21 10.66 4.36 25.72
CA VAL A 21 10.31 5.75 25.98
C VAL A 21 11.30 6.72 25.34
N ASP A 22 12.60 6.42 25.39
CA ASP A 22 13.64 7.24 24.76
C ASP A 22 13.55 7.15 23.23
N LEU A 23 13.26 5.95 22.69
CA LEU A 23 13.06 5.76 21.25
C LEU A 23 11.85 6.55 20.74
N LEU A 24 10.74 6.55 21.48
CA LEU A 24 9.54 7.31 21.14
C LEU A 24 9.82 8.83 21.17
N TRP A 25 10.58 9.30 22.15
CA TRP A 25 10.96 10.72 22.23
C TRP A 25 11.78 11.13 20.99
N ASP A 26 12.83 10.38 20.66
CA ASP A 26 13.65 10.64 19.48
C ASP A 26 12.83 10.61 18.19
N ALA A 27 11.93 9.63 18.06
CA ALA A 27 11.03 9.52 16.90
C ALA A 27 10.14 10.76 16.76
N GLN A 28 9.60 11.28 17.87
CA GLN A 28 8.80 12.51 17.85
C GLN A 28 9.63 13.74 17.45
N VAL A 29 10.87 13.84 17.94
CA VAL A 29 11.78 14.94 17.57
C VAL A 29 12.04 14.93 16.06
N VAL A 30 12.40 13.77 15.50
CA VAL A 30 12.60 13.62 14.05
C VAL A 30 11.32 13.93 13.28
N HIS A 31 10.18 13.37 13.72
CA HIS A 31 8.90 13.58 13.04
C HIS A 31 8.50 15.06 13.00
N ARG A 32 8.63 15.81 14.09
CA ARG A 32 8.27 17.23 14.12
C ARG A 32 9.18 18.10 13.24
N GLN A 33 10.46 17.74 13.13
CA GLN A 33 11.40 18.44 12.25
C GLN A 33 11.13 18.14 10.77
N ALA A 34 10.79 16.90 10.43
CA ALA A 34 10.56 16.47 9.05
C ALA A 34 9.12 16.69 8.55
N ASN A 35 8.13 16.78 9.44
CA ASN A 35 6.71 16.94 9.13
C ASN A 35 6.12 18.19 9.84
N PRO A 36 6.56 19.41 9.47
CA PRO A 36 6.04 20.63 10.07
C PRO A 36 4.54 20.80 9.80
N GLY A 37 3.79 21.20 10.83
CA GLY A 37 2.34 21.36 10.74
C GLY A 37 1.54 20.06 10.84
N TYR A 38 2.18 18.92 11.10
CA TYR A 38 1.57 17.59 11.31
C TYR A 38 0.45 17.26 10.33
N ARG A 39 0.81 16.67 9.19
CA ARG A 39 -0.16 16.20 8.20
C ARG A 39 -0.21 14.67 8.21
N VAL A 40 -1.42 14.13 8.14
CA VAL A 40 -1.67 12.71 7.95
C VAL A 40 -2.09 12.50 6.50
N GLN A 41 -1.47 11.54 5.81
CA GLN A 41 -1.88 11.18 4.46
C GLN A 41 -2.97 10.10 4.52
N LEU A 42 -4.14 10.40 3.95
CA LEU A 42 -5.24 9.46 3.84
C LEU A 42 -5.12 8.68 2.53
N ALA A 43 -5.08 7.35 2.61
CA ALA A 43 -5.07 6.46 1.44
C ALA A 43 -6.24 5.49 1.54
N SER A 44 -6.90 5.24 0.41
CA SER A 44 -7.94 4.22 0.27
C SER A 44 -7.45 3.13 -0.67
N LEU A 45 -7.69 1.86 -0.32
CA LEU A 45 -7.24 0.71 -1.11
C LEU A 45 -8.44 -0.09 -1.61
N LEU A 46 -8.36 -0.52 -2.87
CA LEU A 46 -9.28 -1.48 -3.47
C LEU A 46 -8.51 -2.71 -3.96
N SER A 47 -9.05 -3.90 -3.62
CA SER A 47 -8.61 -5.16 -4.21
C SER A 47 -9.27 -5.34 -5.57
N VAL A 48 -8.57 -4.96 -6.64
CA VAL A 48 -9.06 -5.03 -8.03
C VAL A 48 -9.26 -6.47 -8.48
N ARG A 49 -8.42 -7.39 -7.99
CA ARG A 49 -8.62 -8.84 -8.10
C ARG A 49 -8.33 -9.50 -6.76
N THR A 50 -9.26 -10.31 -6.27
CA THR A 50 -9.20 -10.88 -4.92
C THR A 50 -9.09 -12.40 -4.96
N GLY A 51 -8.11 -12.96 -4.23
CA GLY A 51 -7.97 -14.40 -4.02
C GLY A 51 -7.38 -15.17 -5.22
N GLY A 52 -7.18 -16.47 -5.00
CA GLY A 52 -6.60 -17.37 -6.00
C GLY A 52 -5.15 -17.05 -6.37
N CYS A 53 -4.39 -16.44 -5.45
CA CYS A 53 -2.97 -16.16 -5.67
C CYS A 53 -2.17 -17.47 -5.54
N GLN A 54 -1.23 -17.70 -6.46
CA GLN A 54 -0.42 -18.91 -6.51
C GLN A 54 0.76 -18.89 -5.52
N GLU A 55 1.11 -17.71 -5.01
CA GLU A 55 2.15 -17.56 -3.98
C GLU A 55 1.72 -18.22 -2.67
N ASP A 56 2.67 -18.82 -1.96
CA ASP A 56 2.48 -19.59 -0.72
C ASP A 56 2.79 -18.76 0.55
N CYS A 57 2.53 -17.45 0.48
CA CYS A 57 2.75 -16.57 1.62
C CYS A 57 1.97 -17.04 2.86
N ALA A 58 2.69 -17.48 3.89
CA ALA A 58 2.13 -18.10 5.11
C ALA A 58 1.10 -17.24 5.87
N TYR A 59 1.12 -15.92 5.65
CA TYR A 59 0.23 -14.96 6.32
C TYR A 59 -0.92 -14.44 5.43
N CYS A 60 -0.88 -14.69 4.12
CA CYS A 60 -1.79 -14.03 3.18
C CYS A 60 -3.09 -14.83 3.01
N SER A 61 -4.24 -14.24 3.35
CA SER A 61 -5.55 -14.87 3.15
C SER A 61 -5.93 -15.08 1.69
N GLN A 62 -5.24 -14.42 0.75
CA GLN A 62 -5.49 -14.55 -0.69
C GLN A 62 -4.70 -15.67 -1.36
N SER A 63 -3.76 -16.28 -0.63
CA SER A 63 -3.00 -17.46 -1.10
C SER A 63 -3.94 -18.65 -1.25
N MET A 64 -3.87 -19.35 -2.38
CA MET A 64 -4.63 -20.57 -2.61
C MET A 64 -4.20 -21.75 -1.73
N HIS A 65 -3.05 -21.63 -1.05
CA HIS A 65 -2.51 -22.66 -0.16
C HIS A 65 -3.05 -22.54 1.28
N ASN A 66 -3.72 -21.43 1.61
CA ASN A 66 -4.26 -21.17 2.94
C ASN A 66 -5.78 -21.42 2.98
N PRO A 67 -6.32 -22.07 4.04
CA PRO A 67 -7.74 -22.38 4.17
C PRO A 67 -8.55 -21.17 4.67
N ALA A 68 -8.40 -20.01 4.02
CA ALA A 68 -9.13 -18.80 4.37
C ALA A 68 -10.55 -18.84 3.78
N ASP A 69 -11.53 -18.39 4.56
CA ASP A 69 -12.89 -18.13 4.06
C ASP A 69 -12.91 -16.82 3.26
N LEU A 70 -12.45 -16.91 2.02
CA LEU A 70 -12.33 -15.78 1.09
C LEU A 70 -13.04 -16.10 -0.21
N GLU A 71 -14.03 -15.27 -0.55
CA GLU A 71 -14.66 -15.30 -1.87
C GLU A 71 -13.65 -14.81 -2.93
N VAL A 72 -13.30 -15.70 -3.88
CA VAL A 72 -12.46 -15.35 -5.02
C VAL A 72 -13.27 -14.50 -5.99
N LYS A 73 -12.78 -13.27 -6.24
CA LYS A 73 -13.43 -12.33 -7.16
C LYS A 73 -12.56 -12.13 -8.38
N PRO A 74 -13.16 -12.18 -9.59
CA PRO A 74 -12.43 -11.87 -10.81
C PRO A 74 -11.95 -10.41 -10.77
N GLU A 75 -11.08 -10.08 -11.71
CA GLU A 75 -10.63 -8.71 -11.92
C GLU A 75 -11.81 -7.80 -12.24
N MET A 76 -11.85 -6.64 -11.60
CA MET A 76 -12.87 -5.62 -11.82
C MET A 76 -12.62 -4.86 -13.14
N ASP A 77 -13.71 -4.48 -13.81
CA ASP A 77 -13.64 -3.61 -14.98
C ASP A 77 -13.11 -2.22 -14.63
N VAL A 78 -12.43 -1.58 -15.58
CA VAL A 78 -11.83 -0.24 -15.43
C VAL A 78 -12.82 0.76 -14.85
N GLU A 79 -14.04 0.86 -15.42
CA GLU A 79 -15.03 1.82 -14.93
C GLU A 79 -15.53 1.54 -13.50
N ALA A 80 -15.60 0.27 -13.10
CA ALA A 80 -15.96 -0.09 -11.73
C ALA A 80 -14.87 0.39 -10.75
N VAL A 81 -13.59 0.19 -11.12
CA VAL A 81 -12.44 0.68 -10.33
C VAL A 81 -12.43 2.21 -10.27
N LEU A 82 -12.62 2.89 -11.40
CA LEU A 82 -12.70 4.36 -11.42
C LEU A 82 -13.90 4.89 -10.62
N GLY A 83 -15.02 4.16 -10.60
CA GLY A 83 -16.16 4.45 -9.74
C GLY A 83 -15.80 4.46 -8.26
N GLN A 84 -15.06 3.43 -7.81
CA GLN A 84 -14.55 3.33 -6.44
C GLN A 84 -13.51 4.41 -6.13
N ALA A 85 -12.61 4.72 -7.08
CA ALA A 85 -11.64 5.80 -6.93
C ALA A 85 -12.31 7.17 -6.74
N ARG A 86 -13.33 7.49 -7.56
CA ARG A 86 -14.15 8.70 -7.42
C ARG A 86 -14.85 8.74 -6.06
N GLN A 87 -15.35 7.61 -5.56
CA GLN A 87 -15.95 7.54 -4.23
C GLN A 87 -14.91 7.80 -3.14
N ALA A 88 -13.74 7.17 -3.21
CA ALA A 88 -12.66 7.38 -2.26
C ALA A 88 -12.20 8.85 -2.22
N GLN A 89 -12.07 9.49 -3.39
CA GLN A 89 -11.75 10.91 -3.50
C GLN A 89 -12.82 11.78 -2.81
N ARG A 90 -14.10 11.54 -3.08
CA ARG A 90 -15.21 12.25 -2.41
C ARG A 90 -15.21 12.03 -0.89
N SER A 91 -14.73 10.88 -0.42
CA SER A 91 -14.57 10.57 1.01
C SER A 91 -13.29 11.18 1.63
N GLY A 92 -12.51 11.94 0.87
CA GLY A 92 -11.33 12.66 1.37
C GLY A 92 -10.00 11.90 1.27
N ALA A 93 -9.93 10.80 0.50
CA ALA A 93 -8.66 10.12 0.26
C ALA A 93 -7.71 10.99 -0.57
N HIS A 94 -6.45 11.10 -0.15
CA HIS A 94 -5.37 11.77 -0.89
C HIS A 94 -4.67 10.83 -1.89
N ARG A 95 -4.82 9.52 -1.71
CA ARG A 95 -4.23 8.48 -2.57
C ARG A 95 -5.20 7.31 -2.70
N PHE A 96 -5.31 6.79 -3.91
CA PHE A 96 -6.02 5.54 -4.18
C PHE A 96 -5.01 4.44 -4.54
N CYS A 97 -5.10 3.29 -3.87
CA CYS A 97 -4.21 2.16 -4.04
C CYS A 97 -4.99 0.98 -4.63
N MET A 98 -4.44 0.34 -5.66
CA MET A 98 -5.05 -0.81 -6.32
C MET A 98 -4.19 -2.04 -6.08
N GLY A 99 -4.81 -3.15 -5.69
CA GLY A 99 -4.14 -4.43 -5.42
C GLY A 99 -4.67 -5.56 -6.29
N TRP A 100 -3.76 -6.41 -6.77
CA TRP A 100 -4.09 -7.60 -7.56
C TRP A 100 -3.48 -8.84 -6.90
N ALA A 101 -4.29 -9.89 -6.76
CA ALA A 101 -3.84 -11.22 -6.35
C ALA A 101 -3.12 -11.96 -7.51
N TRP A 102 -2.03 -11.38 -8.00
CA TRP A 102 -1.12 -12.00 -8.99
C TRP A 102 0.26 -12.23 -8.39
N ARG A 103 1.00 -13.17 -8.99
CA ARG A 103 2.44 -13.34 -8.76
C ARG A 103 3.27 -12.25 -9.47
N GLU A 104 2.87 -11.91 -10.69
CA GLU A 104 3.57 -10.95 -11.55
C GLU A 104 2.58 -10.16 -12.40
N ILE A 105 3.05 -9.03 -12.95
CA ILE A 105 2.28 -8.25 -13.93
C ILE A 105 2.13 -9.08 -15.20
N ARG A 106 0.89 -9.18 -15.69
CA ARG A 106 0.55 -9.93 -16.91
C ARG A 106 0.58 -9.00 -18.11
N ASP A 107 1.01 -9.49 -19.27
CA ASP A 107 0.96 -8.73 -20.53
C ASP A 107 -0.45 -8.67 -21.15
N GLY A 108 -0.60 -7.82 -22.17
CA GLY A 108 -1.81 -7.70 -22.99
C GLY A 108 -2.96 -6.99 -22.27
N ALA A 109 -4.19 -7.43 -22.52
CA ALA A 109 -5.40 -6.73 -22.08
C ALA A 109 -5.46 -6.45 -20.56
N ALA A 110 -4.87 -7.32 -19.74
CA ALA A 110 -4.79 -7.11 -18.28
C ALA A 110 -3.85 -5.94 -17.93
N PHE A 111 -2.71 -5.82 -18.62
CA PHE A 111 -1.81 -4.68 -18.47
C PHE A 111 -2.47 -3.40 -18.98
N ASP A 112 -3.10 -3.46 -20.16
CA ASP A 112 -3.76 -2.31 -20.76
C ASP A 112 -4.88 -1.76 -19.84
N ALA A 113 -5.65 -2.67 -19.21
CA ALA A 113 -6.65 -2.30 -18.22
C ALA A 113 -6.02 -1.64 -16.98
N MET A 114 -4.91 -2.20 -16.45
CA MET A 114 -4.17 -1.59 -15.34
C MET A 114 -3.68 -0.18 -15.67
N VAL A 115 -3.11 0.02 -16.87
CA VAL A 115 -2.66 1.34 -17.32
C VAL A 115 -3.84 2.32 -17.39
N ALA A 116 -4.95 1.91 -18.00
CA ALA A 116 -6.17 2.73 -18.08
C ALA A 116 -6.71 3.10 -16.68
N MET A 117 -6.66 2.19 -15.71
CA MET A 117 -7.03 2.48 -14.33
C MET A 117 -6.09 3.52 -13.69
N VAL A 118 -4.77 3.36 -13.86
CA VAL A 118 -3.78 4.31 -13.32
C VAL A 118 -3.93 5.70 -13.95
N GLU A 119 -4.08 5.78 -15.27
CA GLU A 119 -4.31 7.04 -15.99
C GLU A 119 -5.61 7.71 -15.54
N GLY A 120 -6.69 6.93 -15.44
CA GLY A 120 -7.99 7.42 -14.98
C GLY A 120 -7.94 7.96 -13.55
N VAL A 121 -7.32 7.24 -12.61
CA VAL A 121 -7.13 7.71 -11.22
C VAL A 121 -6.28 8.97 -11.19
N ARG A 122 -5.18 9.03 -11.94
CA ARG A 122 -4.30 10.19 -12.00
C ARG A 122 -4.99 11.43 -12.55
N ALA A 123 -5.90 11.26 -13.52
CA ALA A 123 -6.66 12.37 -14.09
C ALA A 123 -7.66 13.00 -13.10
N MET A 124 -7.95 12.35 -11.96
CA MET A 124 -8.85 12.87 -10.93
C MET A 124 -8.19 13.94 -10.04
N GLY A 125 -6.86 14.06 -10.07
CA GLY A 125 -6.08 14.91 -9.15
C GLY A 125 -5.61 14.18 -7.91
#